data_AF-A0A954MT40-F1
#
_entry.id   AF-A0A954MT40-F1
#
_cell.length_a   1.000
_cell.length_b   1.000
_cell.length_c   1.000
_cell.angle_alpha   90.00
_cell.angle_beta   90.00
_cell.angle_gamma   90.00
#
_symmetry.space_group_name_H-M   'P 1'
#
loop_
_entity.id
_entity.type
_entity.pdbx_description
1 polymer ?
#
loop_
_entity_poly.entity_id
_entity_poly.type
_entity_poly.pdbx_seq_one_letter_code
_entity_poly.pdbx_strand_id
1 'polypeptide(L)'
;MLPTFQDLLSFARKTTRRRGAKRELTIESLECRTLLSVQSLSIEGKKLIIQADDSATNVSVSQRKKAIFVDDNGTSSRWKKKKKTVREFEFRGGNGNDQFTNNTSFSSSAYGNNGDDILIGGSSSDYFEGGFGDDILLGMGGDDDLYGQEGVDQINGREGNDFLSGGIGADILISIDGSTGDSIDPGDDIDIVWIDSGSSSDSVFSSSGQDNIQYVSGFANGADRSLDGDRINDPRTNTGETYKTFANRPLFASSGPTPEDINQGYLGDCYFLAGLSAIAKDSPQALMNSIVDFNDGTYGVRLGDNFYRVDNDLPVFHSYSTSPAYADFGAEGSMWVAIAEKAFAHYRTGADSYGSIEGGWGVEANLAFGATATGNRDFLSYGSAGALADKIYTEWSNNNAITIGFLSVRTSAGSTAPLIMSHMYTVMSVVRDGGGTVTSLVLRNPWGVDGTGSDGNYYDGLVTVTPDQIYGIWGRINWGQV
;
A
#
# COMPACT_ATOMS: atom_id res chain seq x y z
N MET A 1 -39.25 6.57 -98.33
CA MET A 1 -38.32 7.45 -99.07
C MET A 1 -38.59 8.86 -98.55
N LEU A 2 -37.55 9.54 -98.06
CA LEU A 2 -37.53 10.81 -97.28
C LEU A 2 -38.78 11.73 -97.30
N PRO A 3 -39.18 12.28 -96.13
CA PRO A 3 -39.45 13.73 -96.01
C PRO A 3 -38.97 14.31 -94.65
N THR A 4 -38.17 15.38 -94.57
CA THR A 4 -38.39 16.84 -94.73
C THR A 4 -39.21 17.55 -93.63
N PHE A 5 -38.52 18.50 -93.00
CA PHE A 5 -38.99 19.57 -92.12
C PHE A 5 -40.01 20.50 -92.80
N GLN A 6 -41.12 20.79 -92.13
CA GLN A 6 -41.84 22.07 -92.24
C GLN A 6 -42.59 22.38 -90.94
N ASP A 7 -42.00 23.29 -90.17
CA ASP A 7 -42.59 24.47 -89.52
C ASP A 7 -43.96 24.44 -88.81
N LEU A 8 -43.85 24.78 -87.50
CA LEU A 8 -44.51 25.89 -86.80
C LEU A 8 -45.88 25.70 -86.11
N LEU A 9 -45.92 26.32 -84.90
CA LEU A 9 -47.06 26.69 -84.03
C LEU A 9 -47.51 25.57 -83.06
N SER A 10 -47.63 25.75 -81.74
CA SER A 10 -47.66 26.95 -80.91
C SER A 10 -47.55 26.59 -79.42
N PHE A 11 -46.96 27.55 -78.69
CA PHE A 11 -47.07 27.88 -77.26
C PHE A 11 -48.00 27.08 -76.31
N ALA A 12 -47.40 26.70 -75.17
CA ALA A 12 -47.83 26.95 -73.79
C ALA A 12 -48.12 25.75 -72.85
N ARG A 13 -47.30 25.73 -71.78
CA ARG A 13 -47.57 25.29 -70.39
C ARG A 13 -47.80 23.80 -70.11
N LYS A 14 -46.86 23.23 -69.34
CA LYS A 14 -47.15 22.71 -67.99
C LYS A 14 -45.88 22.52 -67.15
N THR A 15 -46.00 23.00 -65.93
CA THR A 15 -45.10 23.00 -64.77
C THR A 15 -44.61 21.62 -64.34
N THR A 16 -43.36 21.51 -63.86
CA THR A 16 -42.89 20.40 -63.02
C THR A 16 -42.00 20.91 -61.89
N ARG A 17 -42.26 20.39 -60.69
CA ARG A 17 -41.78 20.77 -59.35
C ARG A 17 -40.25 20.86 -59.23
N ARG A 18 -39.74 21.96 -58.63
CA ARG A 18 -38.41 22.02 -58.00
C ARG A 18 -38.44 21.24 -56.67
N ARG A 19 -37.57 20.23 -56.54
CA ARG A 19 -37.23 19.58 -55.26
C ARG A 19 -36.39 20.57 -54.44
N GLY A 20 -36.86 20.92 -53.24
CA GLY A 20 -36.10 21.69 -52.27
C GLY A 20 -34.95 20.87 -51.71
N ALA A 21 -33.73 21.41 -51.77
CA ALA A 21 -32.57 20.86 -51.08
C ALA A 21 -32.72 21.17 -49.59
N LYS A 22 -32.82 20.12 -48.77
CA LYS A 22 -32.67 20.19 -47.30
C LYS A 22 -31.23 20.64 -47.04
N ARG A 23 -31.02 21.84 -46.51
CA ARG A 23 -29.75 22.20 -45.85
C ARG A 23 -29.75 21.49 -44.51
N GLU A 24 -29.02 20.39 -44.41
CA GLU A 24 -28.65 19.85 -43.11
C GLU A 24 -27.72 20.85 -42.42
N LEU A 25 -28.13 21.30 -41.24
CA LEU A 25 -27.26 22.00 -40.31
C LEU A 25 -26.26 20.96 -39.80
N THR A 26 -25.03 21.02 -40.29
CA THR A 26 -23.92 20.30 -39.67
C THR A 26 -23.66 20.97 -38.32
N ILE A 27 -23.97 20.26 -37.24
CA ILE A 27 -23.44 20.58 -35.92
C ILE A 27 -21.94 20.31 -36.04
N GLU A 28 -21.12 21.35 -35.94
CA GLU A 28 -19.69 21.16 -35.73
C GLU A 28 -19.54 20.40 -34.40
N SER A 29 -18.90 19.23 -34.44
CA SER A 29 -18.48 18.54 -33.23
C SER A 29 -17.63 19.52 -32.44
N LEU A 30 -17.97 19.76 -31.17
CA LEU A 30 -17.06 20.42 -30.24
C LEU A 30 -15.71 19.71 -30.37
N GLU A 31 -14.67 20.43 -30.77
CA GLU A 31 -13.32 19.91 -30.63
C GLU A 31 -13.14 19.54 -29.15
N CYS A 32 -12.58 18.37 -28.89
CA CYS A 32 -12.14 18.02 -27.54
C CYS A 32 -11.09 19.06 -27.14
N ARG A 33 -11.51 20.08 -26.38
CA ARG A 33 -10.56 20.97 -25.72
C ARG A 33 -10.08 20.20 -24.51
N THR A 34 -8.87 19.68 -24.59
CA THR A 34 -8.11 19.36 -23.39
C THR A 34 -8.07 20.64 -22.56
N LEU A 35 -8.81 20.68 -21.46
CA LEU A 35 -8.69 21.75 -20.49
C LEU A 35 -7.27 21.65 -19.94
N LEU A 36 -6.56 22.78 -19.93
CA LEU A 36 -5.24 22.85 -19.30
C LEU A 36 -5.46 22.77 -17.79
N SER A 37 -4.81 21.82 -17.12
CA SER A 37 -4.82 21.72 -15.66
C SER A 37 -3.89 22.77 -15.03
N VAL A 38 -2.86 23.22 -15.75
CA VAL A 38 -2.12 24.45 -15.37
C VAL A 38 -2.87 25.70 -15.78
N GLN A 39 -3.50 26.38 -14.81
CA GLN A 39 -4.24 27.62 -15.00
C GLN A 39 -3.32 28.78 -15.43
N SER A 40 -2.15 28.96 -14.80
CA SER A 40 -1.24 30.05 -15.15
C SER A 40 0.23 29.81 -14.80
N LEU A 41 1.11 30.54 -15.50
CA LEU A 41 2.56 30.56 -15.28
C LEU A 41 3.09 31.99 -15.28
N SER A 42 3.52 32.48 -14.11
CA SER A 42 4.02 33.85 -13.92
C SER A 42 5.42 33.87 -13.31
N ILE A 43 6.13 35.00 -13.42
CA ILE A 43 7.43 35.19 -12.76
C ILE A 43 7.36 36.45 -11.92
N GLU A 44 7.62 36.29 -10.62
CA GLU A 44 7.77 37.39 -9.68
C GLU A 44 9.23 37.44 -9.20
N GLY A 45 9.96 38.48 -9.62
CA GLY A 45 11.41 38.54 -9.42
C GLY A 45 12.15 37.41 -10.13
N LYS A 46 12.54 36.37 -9.38
CA LYS A 46 13.16 35.12 -9.92
C LYS A 46 12.41 33.85 -9.50
N LYS A 47 11.24 33.99 -8.87
CA LYS A 47 10.36 32.90 -8.50
C LYS A 47 9.43 32.61 -9.69
N LEU A 48 9.38 31.37 -10.17
CA LEU A 48 8.45 30.93 -11.20
C LEU A 48 7.23 30.31 -10.50
N ILE A 49 6.09 30.96 -10.61
CA ILE A 49 4.84 30.50 -10.00
C ILE A 49 4.09 29.66 -11.04
N ILE A 50 3.73 28.44 -10.64
CA ILE A 50 2.89 27.49 -11.36
C ILE A 50 1.58 27.37 -10.57
N GLN A 51 0.50 27.86 -11.15
CA GLN A 51 -0.84 27.77 -10.57
C GLN A 51 -1.62 26.70 -11.35
N ALA A 52 -2.00 25.63 -10.66
CA ALA A 52 -2.95 24.64 -11.14
C ALA A 52 -4.40 25.17 -11.01
N ASP A 53 -5.33 24.50 -11.70
CA ASP A 53 -6.76 24.72 -11.58
C ASP A 53 -7.37 23.83 -10.48
N ASP A 54 -8.70 23.71 -10.45
CA ASP A 54 -9.38 22.90 -9.43
C ASP A 54 -9.46 21.40 -9.79
N SER A 55 -8.73 20.95 -10.82
CA SER A 55 -8.67 19.56 -11.26
C SER A 55 -7.31 18.95 -10.98
N ALA A 56 -7.25 17.62 -10.88
CA ALA A 56 -6.01 16.89 -10.67
C ALA A 56 -4.93 17.26 -11.71
N THR A 57 -3.81 17.80 -11.24
CA THR A 57 -2.74 18.39 -12.05
C THR A 57 -1.42 17.71 -11.77
N ASN A 58 -0.80 17.12 -12.80
CA ASN A 58 0.53 16.52 -12.68
C ASN A 58 1.57 17.38 -13.40
N VAL A 59 2.41 18.09 -12.64
CA VAL A 59 3.46 18.96 -13.17
C VAL A 59 4.83 18.59 -12.65
N SER A 60 5.79 18.54 -13.56
CA SER A 60 7.20 18.45 -13.23
C SER A 60 7.99 19.64 -13.79
N VAL A 61 8.95 20.14 -13.02
CA VAL A 61 9.94 21.10 -13.50
C VAL A 61 11.29 20.42 -13.67
N SER A 62 12.00 20.76 -14.75
CA SER A 62 13.32 20.20 -15.02
C SER A 62 14.27 21.24 -15.61
N GLN A 63 15.56 21.04 -15.39
CA GLN A 63 16.60 21.92 -15.91
C GLN A 63 17.46 21.22 -16.98
N ARG A 64 17.64 21.87 -18.15
CA ARG A 64 18.61 21.43 -19.16
C ARG A 64 19.40 22.61 -19.72
N LYS A 65 20.73 22.56 -19.57
CA LYS A 65 21.66 23.60 -20.04
C LYS A 65 21.29 24.99 -19.49
N LYS A 66 20.74 25.87 -20.34
CA LYS A 66 20.37 27.26 -20.02
C LYS A 66 18.84 27.46 -19.97
N ALA A 67 18.07 26.37 -19.89
CA ALA A 67 16.62 26.41 -19.89
C ALA A 67 16.04 25.64 -18.69
N ILE A 68 14.89 26.14 -18.25
CA ILE A 68 13.96 25.45 -17.36
C ILE A 68 12.77 25.02 -18.21
N PHE A 69 12.29 23.81 -17.97
CA PHE A 69 11.08 23.25 -18.54
C PHE A 69 10.06 23.06 -17.43
N VAL A 70 8.83 23.42 -17.71
CA VAL A 70 7.65 23.05 -16.92
C VAL A 70 6.85 22.13 -17.81
N ASP A 71 6.60 20.92 -17.34
CA ASP A 71 5.92 19.86 -18.05
C ASP A 71 4.65 19.50 -17.27
N ASP A 72 3.49 19.77 -17.87
CA ASP A 72 2.21 19.21 -17.42
C ASP A 72 2.08 17.83 -18.06
N ASN A 73 2.33 16.81 -17.25
CA ASN A 73 2.40 15.42 -17.65
C ASN A 73 1.00 14.86 -17.98
N GLY A 74 -0.05 15.43 -17.40
CA GLY A 74 -1.44 15.05 -17.65
C GLY A 74 -1.92 15.49 -19.04
N THR A 75 -1.58 16.72 -19.45
CA THR A 75 -1.96 17.25 -20.77
C THR A 75 -0.88 17.14 -21.84
N SER A 76 0.32 16.66 -21.47
CA SER A 76 1.53 16.68 -22.32
C SER A 76 1.94 18.09 -22.77
N SER A 77 1.54 19.13 -22.03
CA SER A 77 1.92 20.51 -22.29
C SER A 77 3.30 20.82 -21.74
N ARG A 78 4.08 21.64 -22.46
CA ARG A 78 5.45 22.00 -22.07
C ARG A 78 5.72 23.48 -22.28
N TRP A 79 6.22 24.14 -21.24
CA TRP A 79 6.68 25.53 -21.28
C TRP A 79 8.17 25.63 -21.01
N LYS A 80 8.82 26.62 -21.64
CA LYS A 80 10.26 26.84 -21.53
C LYS A 80 10.56 28.24 -21.01
N LYS A 81 11.37 28.32 -19.95
CA LYS A 81 11.92 29.57 -19.41
C LYS A 81 13.45 29.58 -19.52
N LYS A 82 14.05 30.77 -19.46
CA LYS A 82 15.53 30.90 -19.44
C LYS A 82 16.01 30.62 -18.03
N LYS A 83 16.99 29.73 -17.83
CA LYS A 83 17.52 29.40 -16.50
C LYS A 83 17.97 30.62 -15.69
N LYS A 84 18.44 31.69 -16.35
CA LYS A 84 18.87 32.92 -15.66
C LYS A 84 17.73 33.75 -15.05
N THR A 85 16.48 33.48 -15.42
CA THR A 85 15.29 34.23 -14.94
C THR A 85 14.57 33.51 -13.81
N VAL A 86 14.98 32.29 -13.45
CA VAL A 86 14.35 31.46 -12.43
C VAL A 86 15.42 31.01 -11.44
N ARG A 87 15.13 31.10 -10.14
CA ARG A 87 15.98 30.63 -9.04
C ARG A 87 15.22 29.88 -7.96
N GLU A 88 13.89 29.89 -8.06
CA GLU A 88 12.98 29.30 -7.09
C GLU A 88 11.69 28.99 -7.85
N PHE A 89 10.98 27.95 -7.42
CA PHE A 89 9.67 27.56 -7.92
C PHE A 89 8.62 27.78 -6.84
N GLU A 90 7.39 28.07 -7.27
CA GLU A 90 6.24 28.01 -6.38
C GLU A 90 5.13 27.24 -7.08
N PHE A 91 4.66 26.16 -6.46
CA PHE A 91 3.54 25.37 -6.93
C PHE A 91 2.32 25.66 -6.08
N ARG A 92 1.16 25.78 -6.72
CA ARG A 92 -0.13 25.99 -6.06
C ARG A 92 -1.14 25.03 -6.69
N GLY A 93 -1.60 24.07 -5.91
CA GLY A 93 -2.48 22.98 -6.32
C GLY A 93 -3.90 23.48 -6.59
N GLY A 94 -4.76 23.47 -5.58
CA GLY A 94 -6.11 23.98 -5.73
C GLY A 94 -7.09 23.10 -4.98
N ASN A 95 -8.01 22.45 -5.70
CA ASN A 95 -8.96 21.52 -5.10
C ASN A 95 -8.80 20.07 -5.54
N GLY A 96 -7.93 19.80 -6.51
CA GLY A 96 -7.76 18.48 -7.09
C GLY A 96 -6.50 17.82 -6.55
N ASN A 97 -6.47 16.50 -6.61
CA ASN A 97 -5.28 15.71 -6.27
C ASN A 97 -4.15 16.01 -7.26
N ASP A 98 -3.20 16.82 -6.84
CA ASP A 98 -2.13 17.40 -7.61
C ASP A 98 -0.80 16.70 -7.33
N GLN A 99 0.06 16.65 -8.34
CA GLN A 99 1.40 16.11 -8.24
C GLN A 99 2.41 17.13 -8.75
N PHE A 100 3.27 17.59 -7.86
CA PHE A 100 4.35 18.53 -8.17
C PHE A 100 5.71 17.91 -7.94
N THR A 101 6.59 17.99 -8.96
CA THR A 101 7.95 17.43 -8.86
C THR A 101 9.02 18.42 -9.31
N ASN A 102 9.97 18.71 -8.43
CA ASN A 102 11.12 19.58 -8.70
C ASN A 102 12.39 18.79 -9.04
N ASN A 103 12.58 18.46 -10.32
CA ASN A 103 13.80 17.80 -10.80
C ASN A 103 14.95 18.79 -11.06
N THR A 104 15.17 19.74 -10.14
CA THR A 104 16.19 20.77 -10.27
C THR A 104 16.99 20.97 -8.98
N SER A 105 17.97 21.87 -9.04
CA SER A 105 18.83 22.25 -7.91
C SER A 105 18.45 23.62 -7.35
N PHE A 106 17.19 24.02 -7.51
CA PHE A 106 16.65 25.29 -7.01
C PHE A 106 15.55 24.95 -6.02
N SER A 107 15.37 25.80 -5.01
CA SER A 107 14.30 25.65 -4.03
C SER A 107 12.92 25.77 -4.66
N SER A 108 11.95 25.22 -3.95
CA SER A 108 10.53 25.23 -4.23
C SER A 108 9.76 25.55 -2.96
N SER A 109 8.68 26.31 -3.12
CA SER A 109 7.55 26.26 -2.20
C SER A 109 6.40 25.53 -2.89
N ALA A 110 5.73 24.61 -2.22
CA ALA A 110 4.55 23.94 -2.78
C ALA A 110 3.41 23.97 -1.79
N TYR A 111 2.21 24.24 -2.30
CA TYR A 111 0.97 24.29 -1.54
C TYR A 111 -0.02 23.39 -2.25
N GLY A 112 -0.34 22.22 -1.68
CA GLY A 112 -1.34 21.31 -2.23
C GLY A 112 -2.75 21.91 -2.17
N ASN A 113 -3.11 22.40 -0.98
CA ASN A 113 -4.41 22.99 -0.61
C ASN A 113 -5.48 21.95 -0.29
N ASN A 114 -6.35 21.56 -1.22
CA ASN A 114 -7.28 20.45 -0.97
C ASN A 114 -7.03 19.33 -1.97
N GLY A 115 -7.26 18.10 -1.55
CA GLY A 115 -7.06 16.89 -2.35
C GLY A 115 -5.89 16.09 -1.79
N ASP A 116 -5.77 14.85 -2.24
CA ASP A 116 -4.64 13.99 -1.85
C ASP A 116 -3.47 14.28 -2.81
N ASP A 117 -2.52 15.09 -2.37
CA ASP A 117 -1.46 15.70 -3.17
C ASP A 117 -0.12 14.98 -3.01
N ILE A 118 0.74 15.10 -4.03
CA ILE A 118 2.11 14.55 -4.02
C ILE A 118 3.11 15.67 -4.32
N LEU A 119 3.88 16.07 -3.31
CA LEU A 119 4.84 17.15 -3.36
C LEU A 119 6.27 16.60 -3.26
N ILE A 120 7.07 16.76 -4.32
CA ILE A 120 8.43 16.20 -4.40
C ILE A 120 9.44 17.31 -4.67
N GLY A 121 10.36 17.46 -3.74
CA GLY A 121 11.45 18.44 -3.71
C GLY A 121 12.61 18.15 -4.63
N GLY A 122 13.57 19.07 -4.59
CA GLY A 122 14.81 19.02 -5.33
C GLY A 122 16.00 18.70 -4.43
N SER A 123 17.18 19.18 -4.82
CA SER A 123 18.40 19.03 -4.00
C SER A 123 18.70 20.28 -3.16
N SER A 124 17.68 21.03 -2.78
CA SER A 124 17.75 22.35 -2.15
C SER A 124 16.68 22.42 -1.09
N SER A 125 16.91 23.17 -0.03
CA SER A 125 15.89 23.53 0.96
C SER A 125 14.57 23.97 0.31
N ASP A 126 13.52 23.23 0.61
CA ASP A 126 12.17 23.33 0.11
C ASP A 126 11.19 23.61 1.26
N TYR A 127 10.00 24.12 0.91
CA TYR A 127 8.93 24.41 1.87
C TYR A 127 7.61 23.86 1.34
N PHE A 128 7.04 22.85 1.97
CA PHE A 128 5.81 22.20 1.51
C PHE A 128 4.70 22.27 2.55
N GLU A 129 3.50 22.61 2.08
CA GLU A 129 2.24 22.45 2.80
C GLU A 129 1.35 21.52 1.97
N GLY A 130 1.00 20.37 2.53
CA GLY A 130 0.03 19.43 1.94
C GLY A 130 -1.34 20.08 1.88
N GLY A 131 -1.97 20.28 3.04
CA GLY A 131 -3.24 20.98 3.16
C GLY A 131 -4.32 20.07 3.73
N PHE A 132 -5.41 19.91 3.01
CA PHE A 132 -6.49 18.99 3.34
C PHE A 132 -6.43 17.78 2.41
N GLY A 133 -6.40 16.58 2.96
CA GLY A 133 -6.33 15.34 2.18
C GLY A 133 -5.17 14.48 2.66
N ASP A 134 -5.08 13.26 2.13
CA ASP A 134 -4.02 12.34 2.52
C ASP A 134 -2.79 12.57 1.62
N ASP A 135 -1.85 13.41 2.05
CA ASP A 135 -0.76 13.93 1.22
C ASP A 135 0.54 13.12 1.30
N ILE A 136 1.36 13.17 0.24
CA ILE A 136 2.73 12.62 0.22
C ILE A 136 3.74 13.75 -0.01
N LEU A 137 4.59 14.00 1.00
CA LEU A 137 5.60 15.07 0.99
C LEU A 137 7.00 14.46 1.04
N LEU A 138 7.80 14.67 -0.01
CA LEU A 138 9.18 14.19 -0.12
C LEU A 138 10.15 15.38 -0.28
N GLY A 139 10.94 15.70 0.75
CA GLY A 139 11.92 16.81 0.73
C GLY A 139 13.07 16.58 -0.25
N MET A 140 13.55 15.34 -0.30
CA MET A 140 14.64 14.85 -1.16
C MET A 140 16.02 15.22 -0.65
N GLY A 141 16.47 16.45 -0.81
CA GLY A 141 17.75 16.83 -0.25
C GLY A 141 17.85 18.30 0.03
N GLY A 142 18.58 18.67 1.08
CA GLY A 142 18.58 20.02 1.63
C GLY A 142 17.86 20.05 2.97
N ASP A 143 17.94 21.17 3.68
CA ASP A 143 17.22 21.33 4.96
C ASP A 143 15.79 21.81 4.62
N ASP A 144 14.80 20.94 4.74
CA ASP A 144 13.43 21.14 4.26
C ASP A 144 12.43 21.40 5.41
N ASP A 145 11.39 22.19 5.11
CA ASP A 145 10.26 22.43 6.03
C ASP A 145 8.99 21.79 5.41
N LEU A 146 8.53 20.66 5.98
CA LEU A 146 7.42 19.86 5.44
C LEU A 146 6.25 19.79 6.44
N TYR A 147 5.07 20.26 6.02
CA TYR A 147 3.84 20.28 6.81
C TYR A 147 2.74 19.50 6.10
N GLY A 148 2.27 18.40 6.68
CA GLY A 148 1.13 17.62 6.17
C GLY A 148 -0.18 18.40 6.30
N GLN A 149 -0.49 18.83 7.52
CA GLN A 149 -1.68 19.58 7.93
C GLN A 149 -2.89 18.69 8.28
N GLU A 150 -3.98 18.67 7.52
CA GLU A 150 -5.18 17.89 7.84
C GLU A 150 -5.30 16.67 6.91
N GLY A 151 -5.21 15.47 7.46
CA GLY A 151 -5.35 14.23 6.69
C GLY A 151 -4.45 13.13 7.22
N VAL A 152 -4.41 11.97 6.56
CA VAL A 152 -3.44 10.92 6.86
C VAL A 152 -2.25 11.09 5.92
N ASP A 153 -1.26 11.83 6.38
CA ASP A 153 -0.14 12.27 5.58
C ASP A 153 1.06 11.32 5.67
N GLN A 154 1.84 11.30 4.61
CA GLN A 154 3.12 10.63 4.57
C GLN A 154 4.24 11.62 4.23
N ILE A 155 5.10 11.87 5.21
CA ILE A 155 6.15 12.88 5.14
C ILE A 155 7.52 12.22 5.26
N ASN A 156 8.40 12.47 4.29
CA ASN A 156 9.77 11.96 4.30
C ASN A 156 10.75 13.09 3.98
N GLY A 157 11.54 13.50 4.97
CA GLY A 157 12.54 14.56 4.84
C GLY A 157 13.64 14.20 3.83
N ARG A 158 14.15 12.96 3.95
CA ARG A 158 15.31 12.43 3.21
C ARG A 158 16.60 13.16 3.62
N GLU A 159 17.50 13.50 2.70
CA GLU A 159 18.84 13.99 3.06
C GLU A 159 18.83 15.43 3.59
N GLY A 160 19.14 15.67 4.86
CA GLY A 160 19.25 17.05 5.37
C GLY A 160 18.83 17.17 6.82
N ASN A 161 18.84 18.39 7.34
CA ASN A 161 18.26 18.65 8.67
C ASN A 161 16.86 19.23 8.47
N ASP A 162 15.86 18.37 8.56
CA ASP A 162 14.50 18.67 8.17
C ASP A 162 13.62 19.01 9.37
N PHE A 163 12.59 19.80 9.12
CA PHE A 163 11.45 19.94 10.00
C PHE A 163 10.24 19.24 9.38
N LEU A 164 9.70 18.25 10.08
CA LEU A 164 8.53 17.48 9.66
C LEU A 164 7.39 17.72 10.64
N SER A 165 6.22 18.14 10.14
CA SER A 165 5.01 18.30 10.94
C SER A 165 3.87 17.51 10.31
N GLY A 166 3.32 16.52 11.03
CA GLY A 166 2.18 15.73 10.57
C GLY A 166 0.91 16.57 10.62
N GLY A 167 0.41 16.80 11.83
CA GLY A 167 -0.71 17.70 12.06
C GLY A 167 -1.91 16.97 12.65
N ILE A 168 -3.05 17.01 11.95
CA ILE A 168 -4.27 16.32 12.36
C ILE A 168 -4.45 15.11 11.46
N GLY A 169 -4.64 13.94 12.07
CA GLY A 169 -4.71 12.65 11.39
C GLY A 169 -3.53 11.75 11.77
N ALA A 170 -3.64 10.47 11.41
CA ALA A 170 -2.67 9.45 11.85
C ALA A 170 -1.53 9.31 10.84
N ASP A 171 -0.48 10.09 11.02
CA ASP A 171 0.53 10.36 10.00
C ASP A 171 1.70 9.38 10.03
N ILE A 172 2.45 9.34 8.92
CA ILE A 172 3.72 8.60 8.79
C ILE A 172 4.85 9.60 8.53
N LEU A 173 5.74 9.77 9.51
CA LEU A 173 6.88 10.68 9.42
C LEU A 173 8.20 9.90 9.38
N ILE A 174 9.02 10.14 8.37
CA ILE A 174 10.23 9.38 8.08
C ILE A 174 11.44 10.33 7.96
N SER A 175 12.45 10.09 8.79
CA SER A 175 13.72 10.80 8.83
C SER A 175 14.81 9.84 9.29
N ILE A 176 15.07 8.84 8.43
CA ILE A 176 16.07 7.79 8.66
C ILE A 176 17.15 7.83 7.57
N ASP A 177 17.70 9.01 7.33
CA ASP A 177 18.64 9.29 6.23
C ASP A 177 20.13 9.12 6.63
N GLY A 178 20.41 8.95 7.93
CA GLY A 178 21.75 8.90 8.46
C GLY A 178 22.38 10.27 8.77
N SER A 179 21.67 11.37 8.57
CA SER A 179 22.09 12.70 8.94
C SER A 179 21.76 12.98 10.42
N THR A 180 21.86 14.25 10.83
CA THR A 180 21.59 14.64 12.23
C THR A 180 21.04 16.05 12.29
N GLY A 181 19.95 16.27 13.00
CA GLY A 181 19.39 17.61 13.23
C GLY A 181 17.90 17.71 12.95
N ASP A 182 17.25 16.60 12.63
CA ASP A 182 15.84 16.57 12.29
C ASP A 182 14.95 16.90 13.48
N SER A 183 13.87 17.61 13.19
CA SER A 183 12.88 18.04 14.16
C SER A 183 11.50 17.59 13.70
N ILE A 184 10.93 16.63 14.42
CA ILE A 184 9.67 15.99 14.05
C ILE A 184 8.60 16.38 15.06
N ASP A 185 7.54 17.04 14.58
CA ASP A 185 6.31 17.29 15.31
C ASP A 185 5.22 16.35 14.78
N PRO A 186 4.91 15.24 15.47
CA PRO A 186 3.94 14.28 14.96
C PRO A 186 2.54 14.90 14.82
N GLY A 187 2.10 15.65 15.83
CA GLY A 187 0.79 16.32 15.83
C GLY A 187 -0.13 15.85 16.95
N ASP A 188 -1.43 15.76 16.68
CA ASP A 188 -2.45 15.51 17.71
C ASP A 188 -2.79 14.02 17.91
N ASP A 189 -2.90 13.25 16.82
CA ASP A 189 -3.40 11.86 16.75
C ASP A 189 -2.27 10.83 16.98
N ILE A 190 -2.50 9.54 16.72
CA ILE A 190 -1.48 8.50 16.93
C ILE A 190 -0.69 8.30 15.63
N ASP A 191 0.56 8.71 15.66
CA ASP A 191 1.41 8.71 14.47
C ASP A 191 2.41 7.54 14.45
N ILE A 192 3.03 7.34 13.29
CA ILE A 192 4.14 6.43 13.07
C ILE A 192 5.36 7.26 12.70
N VAL A 193 6.38 7.24 13.56
CA VAL A 193 7.61 8.00 13.33
C VAL A 193 8.77 7.03 13.16
N TRP A 194 9.43 7.05 12.00
CA TRP A 194 10.70 6.36 11.77
C TRP A 194 11.80 7.40 11.79
N ILE A 195 12.64 7.34 12.83
CA ILE A 195 13.72 8.31 13.05
C ILE A 195 15.02 7.58 13.36
N ASP A 196 16.13 8.19 13.03
CA ASP A 196 17.44 7.66 13.35
C ASP A 196 17.67 7.43 14.86
N SER A 197 18.28 6.29 15.20
CA SER A 197 18.69 6.02 16.58
C SER A 197 20.10 6.54 16.84
N GLY A 198 20.29 7.29 17.92
CA GLY A 198 21.62 7.57 18.47
C GLY A 198 22.31 8.84 17.95
N SER A 199 21.65 9.62 17.10
CA SER A 199 21.96 11.02 16.84
C SER A 199 21.41 11.86 18.01
N SER A 200 22.30 12.48 18.80
CA SER A 200 21.87 13.37 19.91
C SER A 200 21.27 14.71 19.44
N SER A 201 21.04 14.86 18.14
CA SER A 201 20.59 16.10 17.51
C SER A 201 19.16 15.99 16.99
N ASP A 202 18.67 14.79 16.71
CA ASP A 202 17.31 14.61 16.21
C ASP A 202 16.35 14.67 17.38
N SER A 203 15.19 15.25 17.14
CA SER A 203 14.19 15.45 18.17
C SER A 203 12.80 15.15 17.67
N VAL A 204 12.04 14.43 18.49
CA VAL A 204 10.60 14.28 18.33
C VAL A 204 9.94 15.09 19.42
N PHE A 205 9.11 16.06 19.05
CA PHE A 205 8.36 16.86 20.00
C PHE A 205 7.36 15.99 20.75
N SER A 206 7.08 16.35 22.00
CA SER A 206 6.01 15.68 22.74
C SER A 206 4.67 16.16 22.19
N SER A 207 3.95 15.26 21.56
CA SER A 207 2.59 15.39 21.06
C SER A 207 1.56 14.97 22.12
N SER A 208 0.27 15.24 21.86
CA SER A 208 -0.82 14.61 22.62
C SER A 208 -1.08 13.16 22.23
N GLY A 209 -0.60 12.76 21.05
CA GLY A 209 -0.61 11.42 20.51
C GLY A 209 0.17 10.41 21.35
N GLN A 210 -0.28 9.16 21.37
CA GLN A 210 0.53 8.04 21.87
C GLN A 210 1.34 7.46 20.71
N ASP A 211 2.29 8.23 20.20
CA ASP A 211 2.94 7.92 18.93
C ASP A 211 3.84 6.69 18.97
N ASN A 212 3.93 6.03 17.81
CA ASN A 212 4.74 4.85 17.60
C ASN A 212 6.11 5.25 17.04
N ILE A 213 6.99 5.72 17.93
CA ILE A 213 8.33 6.16 17.54
C ILE A 213 9.28 4.96 17.43
N GLN A 214 9.75 4.71 16.21
CA GLN A 214 10.74 3.70 15.84
C GLN A 214 12.12 4.36 15.70
N TYR A 215 13.00 4.08 16.65
CA TYR A 215 14.40 4.53 16.59
C TYR A 215 15.24 3.50 15.82
N VAL A 216 15.65 3.85 14.60
CA VAL A 216 16.33 2.95 13.65
C VAL A 216 17.83 3.19 13.69
N SER A 217 18.60 2.24 14.24
CA SER A 217 20.07 2.27 14.20
C SER A 217 20.66 1.83 12.85
N GLY A 218 19.83 1.20 12.03
CA GLY A 218 20.21 0.55 10.78
C GLY A 218 19.36 -0.68 10.52
N PHE A 219 19.47 -1.22 9.30
CA PHE A 219 18.70 -2.38 8.87
C PHE A 219 19.49 -3.68 9.06
N ALA A 220 18.85 -4.68 9.65
CA ALA A 220 19.48 -5.95 10.03
C ALA A 220 19.92 -6.81 8.83
N ASN A 221 19.33 -6.60 7.65
CA ASN A 221 19.78 -7.22 6.40
C ASN A 221 20.91 -6.44 5.70
N GLY A 222 21.46 -5.40 6.33
CA GLY A 222 22.60 -4.64 5.82
C GLY A 222 22.26 -3.63 4.73
N ALA A 223 20.98 -3.36 4.49
CA ALA A 223 20.56 -2.20 3.70
C ALA A 223 21.01 -0.90 4.37
N ASP A 224 21.33 0.10 3.56
CA ASP A 224 21.63 1.44 4.04
C ASP A 224 20.35 2.28 4.23
N ARG A 225 20.57 3.52 4.65
CA ARG A 225 19.57 4.49 5.09
C ARG A 225 19.38 5.65 4.10
N SER A 226 20.02 5.67 2.93
CA SER A 226 19.92 6.81 1.99
C SER A 226 18.54 6.98 1.35
N LEU A 227 17.68 5.96 1.41
CA LEU A 227 16.33 5.97 0.83
C LEU A 227 16.29 6.38 -0.66
N ASP A 228 17.33 6.13 -1.44
CA ASP A 228 17.50 6.63 -2.81
C ASP A 228 17.06 5.63 -3.90
N GLY A 229 16.16 4.71 -3.56
CA GLY A 229 15.58 3.73 -4.49
C GLY A 229 16.53 2.58 -4.82
N ASP A 230 17.25 2.12 -3.81
CA ASP A 230 18.20 1.03 -3.91
C ASP A 230 17.55 -0.27 -4.34
N ARG A 231 18.35 -1.10 -5.01
CA ARG A 231 18.08 -2.54 -5.03
C ARG A 231 18.62 -3.14 -3.76
N ILE A 232 17.74 -3.77 -3.00
CA ILE A 232 18.07 -4.47 -1.78
C ILE A 232 18.44 -5.91 -2.11
N ASN A 233 19.41 -6.47 -1.39
CA ASN A 233 19.73 -7.88 -1.55
C ASN A 233 18.53 -8.75 -1.18
N ASP A 234 18.11 -9.57 -2.13
CA ASP A 234 16.98 -10.46 -1.94
C ASP A 234 17.35 -11.74 -1.18
N PRO A 235 16.40 -12.30 -0.38
CA PRO A 235 16.54 -13.63 0.18
C PRO A 235 16.75 -14.68 -0.92
N ARG A 236 17.44 -15.79 -0.61
CA ARG A 236 17.54 -16.90 -1.56
C ARG A 236 16.19 -17.58 -1.76
N THR A 237 15.84 -17.87 -3.02
CA THR A 237 14.62 -18.62 -3.39
C THR A 237 14.81 -20.13 -3.19
N ASN A 238 13.70 -20.88 -3.16
CA ASN A 238 13.72 -22.31 -2.81
C ASN A 238 13.98 -23.22 -4.04
N THR A 239 13.34 -22.92 -5.18
CA THR A 239 13.33 -23.79 -6.36
C THR A 239 13.97 -23.16 -7.60
N GLY A 240 14.67 -22.04 -7.44
CA GLY A 240 15.35 -21.33 -8.53
C GLY A 240 14.47 -20.31 -9.26
N GLU A 241 13.41 -19.84 -8.58
CA GLU A 241 12.61 -18.69 -8.98
C GLU A 241 13.50 -17.47 -9.23
N THR A 242 13.14 -16.68 -10.23
CA THR A 242 13.81 -15.41 -10.54
C THR A 242 13.08 -14.26 -9.89
N TYR A 243 13.75 -13.13 -9.71
CA TYR A 243 13.14 -11.91 -9.18
C TYR A 243 12.54 -11.03 -10.28
N LYS A 244 11.40 -10.41 -9.98
CA LYS A 244 10.75 -9.40 -10.81
C LYS A 244 10.21 -8.24 -9.96
N THR A 245 10.54 -7.02 -10.39
CA THR A 245 10.02 -5.78 -9.81
C THR A 245 8.53 -5.60 -10.07
N PHE A 246 7.76 -5.35 -9.01
CA PHE A 246 6.33 -5.03 -9.05
C PHE A 246 6.07 -3.58 -8.65
N ALA A 247 6.37 -2.64 -9.55
CA ALA A 247 6.13 -1.21 -9.33
C ALA A 247 4.65 -0.80 -9.48
N ASN A 248 4.31 0.39 -8.97
CA ASN A 248 2.99 1.04 -9.08
C ASN A 248 1.85 0.22 -8.44
N ARG A 249 2.13 -0.41 -7.32
CA ARG A 249 1.12 -1.07 -6.49
C ARG A 249 1.17 -0.47 -5.09
N PRO A 250 0.04 -0.31 -4.42
CA PRO A 250 0.05 0.25 -3.08
C PRO A 250 0.59 -0.77 -2.09
N LEU A 251 1.16 -0.29 -0.98
CA LEU A 251 1.55 -1.17 0.11
C LEU A 251 0.31 -1.83 0.72
N PHE A 252 -0.70 -1.03 1.09
CA PHE A 252 -1.99 -1.44 1.61
C PHE A 252 -3.12 -1.08 0.65
N ALA A 253 -4.23 -1.83 0.69
CA ALA A 253 -5.46 -1.41 0.03
C ALA A 253 -6.11 -0.24 0.80
N SER A 254 -7.06 0.45 0.18
CA SER A 254 -7.85 1.50 0.85
C SER A 254 -8.56 1.03 2.14
N SER A 255 -8.84 -0.27 2.27
CA SER A 255 -9.42 -0.89 3.47
C SER A 255 -8.41 -1.19 4.58
N GLY A 256 -7.12 -0.93 4.37
CA GLY A 256 -6.04 -1.42 5.23
C GLY A 256 -5.78 -2.93 5.06
N PRO A 257 -4.92 -3.51 5.93
CA PRO A 257 -4.62 -4.94 5.90
C PRO A 257 -5.82 -5.74 6.43
N THR A 258 -6.24 -6.72 5.64
CA THR A 258 -7.37 -7.58 5.97
C THR A 258 -7.00 -9.06 5.86
N PRO A 259 -7.73 -9.97 6.51
CA PRO A 259 -7.57 -11.40 6.30
C PRO A 259 -7.69 -11.82 4.83
N GLU A 260 -8.52 -11.12 4.05
CA GLU A 260 -8.77 -11.38 2.63
C GLU A 260 -7.54 -11.14 1.74
N ASP A 261 -6.59 -10.32 2.18
CA ASP A 261 -5.32 -10.11 1.47
C ASP A 261 -4.43 -11.36 1.47
N ILE A 262 -4.66 -12.27 2.42
CA ILE A 262 -3.79 -13.41 2.66
C ILE A 262 -4.12 -14.54 1.68
N ASN A 263 -3.25 -14.70 0.68
CA ASN A 263 -3.32 -15.77 -0.31
C ASN A 263 -1.93 -16.40 -0.47
N GLN A 264 -1.76 -17.56 0.15
CA GLN A 264 -0.50 -18.30 0.13
C GLN A 264 -0.21 -18.87 -1.26
N GLY A 265 0.99 -18.62 -1.77
CA GLY A 265 1.51 -19.28 -2.97
C GLY A 265 2.34 -20.52 -2.64
N TYR A 266 3.41 -20.73 -3.40
CA TYR A 266 4.16 -21.98 -3.44
C TYR A 266 5.29 -22.02 -2.40
N LEU A 267 4.96 -21.80 -1.13
CA LEU A 267 5.88 -21.88 -0.01
C LEU A 267 5.21 -22.55 1.19
N GLY A 268 5.97 -23.34 1.95
CA GLY A 268 5.46 -24.09 3.11
C GLY A 268 5.26 -23.28 4.40
N ASP A 269 4.83 -22.02 4.32
CA ASP A 269 4.86 -21.04 5.42
C ASP A 269 3.47 -20.70 6.01
N CYS A 270 2.50 -21.59 5.84
CA CYS A 270 1.10 -21.39 6.27
C CYS A 270 0.92 -20.88 7.71
N TYR A 271 1.81 -21.24 8.63
CA TYR A 271 1.79 -20.79 10.02
C TYR A 271 2.00 -19.27 10.14
N PHE A 272 2.84 -18.70 9.27
CA PHE A 272 3.16 -17.29 9.23
C PHE A 272 2.00 -16.52 8.61
N LEU A 273 1.51 -16.95 7.44
CA LEU A 273 0.38 -16.30 6.76
C LEU A 273 -0.94 -16.39 7.54
N ALA A 274 -1.23 -17.53 8.19
CA ALA A 274 -2.37 -17.61 9.12
C ALA A 274 -2.19 -16.68 10.32
N GLY A 275 -0.95 -16.50 10.78
CA GLY A 275 -0.61 -15.52 11.83
C GLY A 275 -0.86 -14.09 11.38
N LEU A 276 -0.37 -13.70 10.19
CA LEU A 276 -0.66 -12.39 9.59
C LEU A 276 -2.17 -12.17 9.40
N SER A 277 -2.88 -13.19 8.94
CA SER A 277 -4.35 -13.17 8.82
C SER A 277 -5.04 -12.92 10.17
N ALA A 278 -4.55 -13.52 11.25
CA ALA A 278 -5.09 -13.29 12.59
C ALA A 278 -4.80 -11.86 13.08
N ILE A 279 -3.59 -11.35 12.85
CA ILE A 279 -3.21 -9.99 13.22
C ILE A 279 -4.03 -8.97 12.41
N ALA A 280 -4.17 -9.15 11.10
CA ALA A 280 -4.98 -8.27 10.25
C ALA A 280 -6.45 -8.24 10.70
N LYS A 281 -6.97 -9.34 11.26
CA LYS A 281 -8.34 -9.39 11.79
C LYS A 281 -8.51 -8.59 13.08
N ASP A 282 -7.57 -8.75 14.01
CA ASP A 282 -7.76 -8.34 15.41
C ASP A 282 -6.97 -7.08 15.78
N SER A 283 -5.81 -6.85 15.14
CA SER A 283 -4.89 -5.73 15.35
C SER A 283 -4.30 -5.21 14.02
N PRO A 284 -5.10 -4.79 13.02
CA PRO A 284 -4.57 -4.34 11.71
C PRO A 284 -3.60 -3.16 11.84
N GLN A 285 -3.81 -2.28 12.83
CA GLN A 285 -2.90 -1.16 13.11
C GLN A 285 -1.47 -1.62 13.45
N ALA A 286 -1.30 -2.79 14.07
CA ALA A 286 0.04 -3.29 14.37
C ALA A 286 0.85 -3.59 13.10
N LEU A 287 0.18 -4.00 12.00
CA LEU A 287 0.81 -4.19 10.70
C LEU A 287 1.17 -2.85 10.06
N MET A 288 0.26 -1.87 10.11
CA MET A 288 0.52 -0.52 9.60
C MET A 288 1.67 0.16 10.35
N ASN A 289 1.74 0.02 11.68
CA ASN A 289 2.83 0.54 12.50
C ASN A 289 4.19 -0.13 12.22
N SER A 290 4.17 -1.32 11.61
CA SER A 290 5.36 -2.14 11.40
C SER A 290 5.84 -2.13 9.96
N ILE A 291 5.01 -1.75 8.98
CA ILE A 291 5.34 -1.83 7.55
C ILE A 291 5.06 -0.47 6.91
N VAL A 292 6.10 0.19 6.44
CA VAL A 292 6.04 1.55 5.88
C VAL A 292 6.64 1.57 4.48
N ASP A 293 6.01 2.28 3.55
CA ASP A 293 6.56 2.58 2.23
C ASP A 293 7.53 3.75 2.35
N PHE A 294 8.76 3.69 1.84
CA PHE A 294 9.66 4.85 1.88
C PHE A 294 9.49 5.80 0.68
N ASN A 295 8.54 5.50 -0.22
CA ASN A 295 8.29 6.22 -1.47
C ASN A 295 9.51 6.29 -2.39
N ASP A 296 10.40 5.32 -2.31
CA ASP A 296 11.56 5.14 -3.19
C ASP A 296 11.54 3.80 -3.94
N GLY A 297 10.49 2.99 -3.74
CA GLY A 297 10.40 1.61 -4.23
C GLY A 297 10.86 0.55 -3.21
N THR A 298 11.26 0.99 -2.02
CA THR A 298 11.59 0.14 -0.87
C THR A 298 10.65 0.37 0.31
N TYR A 299 10.65 -0.58 1.24
CA TYR A 299 9.71 -0.67 2.36
C TYR A 299 10.48 -0.98 3.63
N GLY A 300 10.17 -0.26 4.70
CA GLY A 300 10.62 -0.54 6.06
C GLY A 300 9.71 -1.58 6.71
N VAL A 301 10.31 -2.59 7.34
CA VAL A 301 9.59 -3.61 8.11
C VAL A 301 10.22 -3.77 9.48
N ARG A 302 9.47 -3.53 10.54
CA ARG A 302 9.86 -3.84 11.91
C ARG A 302 9.42 -5.25 12.27
N LEU A 303 10.37 -6.09 12.67
CA LEU A 303 10.10 -7.44 13.18
C LEU A 303 10.80 -7.62 14.54
N GLY A 304 10.00 -7.68 15.60
CA GLY A 304 10.45 -7.62 16.99
C GLY A 304 11.21 -6.32 17.27
N ASP A 305 12.47 -6.46 17.68
CA ASP A 305 13.36 -5.33 17.95
C ASP A 305 14.26 -4.95 16.75
N ASN A 306 14.06 -5.61 15.59
CA ASN A 306 14.91 -5.41 14.41
C ASN A 306 14.14 -4.70 13.29
N PHE A 307 14.87 -3.94 12.49
CA PHE A 307 14.36 -3.26 11.29
C PHE A 307 14.95 -3.89 10.04
N TYR A 308 14.14 -3.98 9.00
CA TYR A 308 14.52 -4.48 7.68
C TYR A 308 14.07 -3.47 6.64
N ARG A 309 14.88 -3.25 5.60
CA ARG A 309 14.45 -2.55 4.38
C ARG A 309 14.41 -3.59 3.28
N VAL A 310 13.33 -3.67 2.51
CA VAL A 310 13.18 -4.60 1.38
C VAL A 310 12.61 -3.85 0.19
N ASP A 311 12.90 -4.28 -1.04
CA ASP A 311 12.31 -3.69 -2.24
C ASP A 311 11.13 -4.54 -2.77
N ASN A 312 10.44 -4.03 -3.78
CA ASN A 312 9.36 -4.72 -4.50
C ASN A 312 9.85 -5.70 -5.59
N ASP A 313 11.11 -6.15 -5.54
CA ASP A 313 11.58 -7.26 -6.35
C ASP A 313 11.11 -8.57 -5.69
N LEU A 314 10.13 -9.27 -6.28
CA LEU A 314 9.53 -10.46 -5.67
C LEU A 314 9.81 -11.72 -6.51
N PRO A 315 9.95 -12.90 -5.88
CA PRO A 315 10.16 -14.15 -6.61
C PRO A 315 9.01 -14.44 -7.58
N VAL A 316 9.33 -14.90 -8.77
CA VAL A 316 8.38 -15.35 -9.80
C VAL A 316 8.87 -16.65 -10.46
N PHE A 317 7.92 -17.52 -10.81
CA PHE A 317 8.23 -18.74 -11.57
C PHE A 317 8.69 -18.46 -13.00
N HIS A 318 8.15 -17.41 -13.62
CA HIS A 318 8.42 -17.04 -15.00
C HIS A 318 8.51 -15.52 -15.12
N SER A 319 9.31 -15.02 -16.05
CA SER A 319 9.46 -13.57 -16.29
C SER A 319 8.15 -12.86 -16.68
N TYR A 320 7.21 -13.59 -17.27
CA TYR A 320 5.88 -13.09 -17.65
C TYR A 320 4.83 -13.24 -16.54
N SER A 321 5.17 -13.81 -15.38
CA SER A 321 4.23 -13.89 -14.25
C SER A 321 3.75 -12.50 -13.84
N THR A 322 2.45 -12.37 -13.58
CA THR A 322 1.81 -11.13 -13.12
C THR A 322 1.58 -11.11 -11.60
N SER A 323 1.89 -12.22 -10.94
CA SER A 323 1.84 -12.42 -9.49
C SER A 323 3.17 -13.05 -9.01
N PRO A 324 3.54 -12.82 -7.74
CA PRO A 324 4.69 -13.47 -7.12
C PRO A 324 4.47 -14.99 -6.97
N ALA A 325 5.55 -15.73 -6.74
CA ALA A 325 5.55 -17.18 -6.59
C ALA A 325 5.09 -17.64 -5.19
N TYR A 326 5.29 -16.81 -4.17
CA TYR A 326 5.00 -17.08 -2.76
C TYR A 326 3.74 -16.30 -2.34
N ALA A 327 3.73 -15.50 -1.28
CA ALA A 327 2.52 -14.73 -0.92
C ALA A 327 2.05 -13.83 -2.08
N ASP A 328 0.78 -13.99 -2.49
CA ASP A 328 0.18 -13.21 -3.59
C ASP A 328 -0.26 -11.81 -3.13
N PHE A 329 -0.67 -10.98 -4.08
CA PHE A 329 -1.22 -9.66 -3.80
C PHE A 329 -2.61 -9.73 -3.16
N GLY A 330 -2.90 -8.76 -2.30
CA GLY A 330 -4.20 -8.61 -1.66
C GLY A 330 -5.19 -7.78 -2.50
N ALA A 331 -6.22 -7.27 -1.81
CA ALA A 331 -7.18 -6.35 -2.39
C ALA A 331 -6.49 -5.15 -3.05
N GLU A 332 -7.04 -4.66 -4.17
CA GLU A 332 -6.48 -3.55 -4.95
C GLU A 332 -5.02 -3.79 -5.45
N GLY A 333 -4.53 -5.03 -5.35
CA GLY A 333 -3.17 -5.38 -5.69
C GLY A 333 -2.15 -5.02 -4.61
N SER A 334 -2.58 -4.85 -3.36
CA SER A 334 -1.74 -4.54 -2.19
C SER A 334 -0.60 -5.53 -2.00
N MET A 335 0.55 -5.05 -1.53
CA MET A 335 1.78 -5.83 -1.44
C MET A 335 2.22 -6.17 -0.02
N TRP A 336 1.55 -5.65 1.02
CA TRP A 336 2.02 -5.77 2.40
C TRP A 336 2.30 -7.21 2.84
N VAL A 337 1.54 -8.19 2.37
CA VAL A 337 1.76 -9.61 2.71
C VAL A 337 3.08 -10.13 2.12
N ALA A 338 3.34 -9.83 0.84
CA ALA A 338 4.57 -10.23 0.17
C ALA A 338 5.81 -9.50 0.73
N ILE A 339 5.66 -8.22 1.07
CA ILE A 339 6.70 -7.42 1.75
C ILE A 339 7.00 -7.99 3.14
N ALA A 340 5.97 -8.32 3.93
CA ALA A 340 6.11 -8.95 5.24
C ALA A 340 6.79 -10.33 5.14
N GLU A 341 6.38 -11.18 4.18
CA GLU A 341 6.97 -12.49 3.93
C GLU A 341 8.46 -12.38 3.54
N LYS A 342 8.79 -11.43 2.66
CA LYS A 342 10.19 -11.16 2.26
C LYS A 342 11.05 -10.72 3.44
N ALA A 343 10.58 -9.77 4.25
CA ALA A 343 11.29 -9.35 5.46
C ALA A 343 11.42 -10.50 6.48
N PHE A 344 10.38 -11.33 6.61
CA PHE A 344 10.40 -12.49 7.51
C PHE A 344 11.42 -13.55 7.08
N ALA A 345 11.67 -13.70 5.77
CA ALA A 345 12.71 -14.56 5.23
C ALA A 345 14.14 -14.11 5.60
N HIS A 346 14.37 -12.81 5.79
CA HIS A 346 15.59 -12.30 6.42
C HIS A 346 15.61 -12.58 7.94
N TYR A 347 14.49 -12.32 8.62
CA TYR A 347 14.38 -12.32 10.09
C TYR A 347 14.47 -13.69 10.76
N ARG A 348 13.64 -14.66 10.35
CA ARG A 348 13.23 -15.78 11.21
C ARG A 348 14.40 -16.57 11.81
N THR A 349 15.40 -16.89 10.99
CA THR A 349 16.57 -17.70 11.38
C THR A 349 17.90 -17.03 11.05
N GLY A 350 17.87 -15.84 10.42
CA GLY A 350 19.05 -15.20 9.82
C GLY A 350 19.64 -15.96 8.63
N ALA A 351 18.96 -17.00 8.12
CA ALA A 351 19.45 -17.80 6.98
C ALA A 351 19.27 -17.10 5.62
N ASP A 352 18.50 -16.02 5.59
CA ASP A 352 18.31 -15.17 4.42
C ASP A 352 17.81 -15.97 3.20
N SER A 353 16.69 -16.66 3.39
CA SER A 353 16.06 -17.47 2.35
C SER A 353 14.59 -17.77 2.62
N TYR A 354 13.80 -17.84 1.56
CA TYR A 354 12.40 -18.29 1.64
C TYR A 354 12.30 -19.75 2.10
N GLY A 355 13.24 -20.62 1.71
CA GLY A 355 13.30 -21.99 2.21
C GLY A 355 13.46 -22.08 3.74
N SER A 356 13.97 -21.04 4.40
CA SER A 356 14.12 -21.02 5.87
C SER A 356 12.83 -20.72 6.62
N ILE A 357 11.80 -20.22 5.93
CA ILE A 357 10.50 -19.93 6.53
C ILE A 357 9.48 -21.05 6.26
N GLU A 358 9.85 -22.12 5.57
CA GLU A 358 9.02 -23.32 5.45
C GLU A 358 8.92 -24.07 6.77
N GLY A 359 7.68 -24.38 7.20
CA GLY A 359 7.37 -25.12 8.41
C GLY A 359 7.66 -24.34 9.70
N GLY A 360 6.64 -24.12 10.52
CA GLY A 360 6.80 -23.32 11.74
C GLY A 360 5.61 -23.35 12.67
N TRP A 361 5.67 -22.51 13.69
CA TRP A 361 4.68 -22.44 14.76
C TRP A 361 3.86 -21.15 14.69
N GLY A 362 2.55 -21.26 14.86
CA GLY A 362 1.61 -20.13 14.70
C GLY A 362 1.80 -18.95 15.66
N VAL A 363 2.66 -19.07 16.68
CA VAL A 363 3.04 -17.94 17.55
C VAL A 363 4.15 -17.06 16.96
N GLU A 364 4.89 -17.54 15.95
CA GLU A 364 6.06 -16.83 15.43
C GLU A 364 5.69 -15.50 14.77
N ALA A 365 4.58 -15.45 14.01
CA ALA A 365 4.07 -14.21 13.43
C ALA A 365 3.69 -13.19 14.52
N ASN A 366 2.94 -13.63 15.55
CA ASN A 366 2.56 -12.77 16.68
C ASN A 366 3.80 -12.16 17.35
N LEU A 367 4.82 -12.96 17.63
CA LEU A 367 6.08 -12.47 18.21
C LEU A 367 6.81 -11.50 17.28
N ALA A 368 6.83 -11.79 15.98
CA ALA A 368 7.49 -10.94 15.00
C ALA A 368 6.82 -9.56 14.89
N PHE A 369 5.49 -9.47 15.03
CA PHE A 369 4.75 -8.22 14.98
C PHE A 369 4.43 -7.64 16.36
N GLY A 370 5.26 -7.93 17.36
CA GLY A 370 5.27 -7.19 18.62
C GLY A 370 4.31 -7.69 19.71
N ALA A 371 3.83 -8.94 19.64
CA ALA A 371 2.96 -9.49 20.67
C ALA A 371 3.52 -9.32 22.09
N THR A 372 2.73 -8.66 22.93
CA THR A 372 3.04 -8.42 24.35
C THR A 372 2.86 -9.68 25.21
N ALA A 373 2.00 -10.59 24.77
CA ALA A 373 1.78 -11.90 25.39
C ALA A 373 1.43 -12.92 24.32
N THR A 374 1.94 -14.15 24.46
CA THR A 374 1.58 -15.27 23.58
C THR A 374 1.28 -16.53 24.38
N GLY A 375 0.55 -17.44 23.76
CA GLY A 375 0.32 -18.77 24.31
C GLY A 375 0.12 -19.81 23.24
N ASN A 376 0.46 -21.05 23.58
CA ASN A 376 0.31 -22.19 22.71
C ASN A 376 0.00 -23.43 23.55
N ARG A 377 -1.03 -24.20 23.17
CA ARG A 377 -1.36 -25.44 23.88
C ARG A 377 -1.98 -26.52 22.98
N ASP A 378 -1.62 -27.77 23.24
CA ASP A 378 -2.21 -28.95 22.60
C ASP A 378 -3.70 -29.09 22.97
N PHE A 379 -4.52 -29.52 22.00
CA PHE A 379 -5.97 -29.72 22.21
C PHE A 379 -6.27 -30.64 23.40
N LEU A 380 -5.51 -31.73 23.56
CA LEU A 380 -5.81 -32.78 24.55
C LEU A 380 -5.59 -32.33 25.99
N SER A 381 -4.89 -31.23 26.20
CA SER A 381 -4.70 -30.66 27.54
C SER A 381 -5.99 -30.09 28.15
N TYR A 382 -7.02 -29.82 27.33
CA TYR A 382 -8.29 -29.22 27.77
C TYR A 382 -9.31 -30.25 28.27
N GLY A 383 -9.04 -31.56 28.12
CA GLY A 383 -9.87 -32.63 28.67
C GLY A 383 -11.17 -32.92 27.90
N SER A 384 -11.77 -31.94 27.22
CA SER A 384 -12.94 -32.13 26.36
C SER A 384 -12.98 -31.15 25.18
N ALA A 385 -13.81 -31.46 24.18
CA ALA A 385 -14.09 -30.57 23.04
C ALA A 385 -14.70 -29.23 23.50
N GLY A 386 -15.64 -29.28 24.45
CA GLY A 386 -16.26 -28.08 25.02
C GLY A 386 -15.24 -27.18 25.72
N ALA A 387 -14.36 -27.75 26.56
CA ALA A 387 -13.34 -26.96 27.27
C ALA A 387 -12.31 -26.33 26.32
N LEU A 388 -11.95 -27.01 25.23
CA LEU A 388 -11.13 -26.43 24.16
C LEU A 388 -11.87 -25.26 23.49
N ALA A 389 -13.15 -25.44 23.14
CA ALA A 389 -13.94 -24.41 22.49
C ALA A 389 -14.16 -23.18 23.39
N ASP A 390 -14.41 -23.38 24.69
CA ASP A 390 -14.51 -22.30 25.67
C ASP A 390 -13.20 -21.51 25.79
N LYS A 391 -12.06 -22.20 25.70
CA LYS A 391 -10.76 -21.52 25.65
C LYS A 391 -10.60 -20.70 24.37
N ILE A 392 -10.93 -21.25 23.21
CA ILE A 392 -10.86 -20.50 21.95
C ILE A 392 -11.78 -19.28 22.01
N TYR A 393 -12.99 -19.44 22.53
CA TYR A 393 -13.92 -18.33 22.74
C TYR A 393 -13.35 -17.26 23.68
N THR A 394 -12.70 -17.67 24.77
CA THR A 394 -12.07 -16.74 25.72
C THR A 394 -11.03 -15.87 25.03
N GLU A 395 -10.12 -16.48 24.26
CA GLU A 395 -9.09 -15.73 23.53
C GLU A 395 -9.72 -14.84 22.46
N TRP A 396 -10.72 -15.34 21.74
CA TRP A 396 -11.41 -14.59 20.70
C TRP A 396 -12.13 -13.36 21.29
N SER A 397 -12.75 -13.51 22.46
CA SER A 397 -13.39 -12.41 23.18
C SER A 397 -12.42 -11.39 23.75
N ASN A 398 -11.14 -11.75 23.88
CA ASN A 398 -10.07 -10.84 24.29
C ASN A 398 -9.40 -10.13 23.10
N ASN A 399 -9.91 -10.30 21.87
CA ASN A 399 -9.30 -9.81 20.64
C ASN A 399 -7.84 -10.27 20.46
N ASN A 400 -7.53 -11.49 20.89
CA ASN A 400 -6.23 -12.08 20.62
C ASN A 400 -6.20 -12.67 19.21
N ALA A 401 -5.10 -12.47 18.50
CA ALA A 401 -4.83 -13.09 17.20
C ALA A 401 -4.65 -14.61 17.38
N ILE A 402 -5.63 -15.40 16.92
CA ILE A 402 -5.69 -16.86 17.17
C ILE A 402 -5.49 -17.66 15.88
N THR A 403 -4.59 -18.63 15.97
CA THR A 403 -4.39 -19.64 14.93
C THR A 403 -4.51 -21.06 15.48
N ILE A 404 -4.97 -21.98 14.64
CA ILE A 404 -5.16 -23.39 14.98
C ILE A 404 -4.39 -24.25 13.98
N GLY A 405 -3.47 -25.07 14.50
CA GLY A 405 -2.70 -26.02 13.70
C GLY A 405 -3.29 -27.41 13.82
N PHE A 406 -3.62 -28.03 12.68
CA PHE A 406 -4.13 -29.39 12.59
C PHE A 406 -3.04 -30.32 12.09
N LEU A 407 -2.66 -31.34 12.87
CA LEU A 407 -1.51 -32.21 12.57
C LEU A 407 -1.94 -33.55 11.97
N SER A 408 -2.80 -34.30 12.66
CA SER A 408 -3.24 -35.63 12.20
C SER A 408 -4.56 -36.05 12.82
N VAL A 409 -5.40 -36.77 12.07
CA VAL A 409 -6.72 -37.21 12.52
C VAL A 409 -6.61 -38.29 13.62
N ARG A 410 -7.35 -38.12 14.72
CA ARG A 410 -7.38 -39.06 15.85
C ARG A 410 -8.65 -39.90 15.91
N THR A 411 -9.79 -39.32 15.56
CA THR A 411 -11.10 -39.96 15.69
C THR A 411 -11.92 -39.82 14.42
N SER A 412 -12.98 -40.63 14.29
CA SER A 412 -13.92 -40.52 13.17
C SER A 412 -14.57 -39.13 13.07
N ALA A 413 -14.82 -38.46 14.19
CA ALA A 413 -15.32 -37.08 14.18
C ALA A 413 -14.31 -36.11 13.54
N GLY A 414 -13.02 -36.27 13.80
CA GLY A 414 -11.98 -35.50 13.11
C GLY A 414 -11.89 -35.81 11.62
N SER A 415 -12.12 -37.07 11.22
CA SER A 415 -12.07 -37.48 9.80
C SER A 415 -13.16 -36.88 8.92
N THR A 416 -14.23 -36.35 9.51
CA THR A 416 -15.30 -35.64 8.79
C THR A 416 -15.09 -34.13 8.76
N ALA A 417 -14.01 -33.62 9.38
CA ALA A 417 -13.70 -32.21 9.32
C ALA A 417 -13.22 -31.85 7.90
N PRO A 418 -13.74 -30.76 7.29
CA PRO A 418 -13.28 -30.26 6.01
C PRO A 418 -11.92 -29.55 6.09
N LEU A 419 -10.93 -30.14 6.77
CA LEU A 419 -9.65 -29.52 7.07
C LEU A 419 -8.47 -30.25 6.44
N ILE A 420 -7.45 -29.47 6.09
CA ILE A 420 -6.16 -29.96 5.64
C ILE A 420 -5.29 -30.24 6.86
N MET A 421 -4.63 -31.40 6.85
CA MET A 421 -3.71 -31.81 7.92
C MET A 421 -2.30 -31.25 7.66
N SER A 422 -1.51 -31.16 8.72
CA SER A 422 -0.22 -30.45 8.75
C SER A 422 -0.34 -29.02 8.24
N HIS A 423 -1.43 -28.33 8.58
CA HIS A 423 -1.77 -27.01 8.08
C HIS A 423 -2.31 -26.09 9.20
N MET A 424 -2.15 -24.78 9.02
CA MET A 424 -2.56 -23.76 9.99
C MET A 424 -3.76 -22.95 9.45
N TYR A 425 -4.68 -22.61 10.35
CA TYR A 425 -5.86 -21.81 10.05
C TYR A 425 -6.00 -20.64 11.03
N THR A 426 -6.61 -19.56 10.57
CA THR A 426 -7.03 -18.42 11.41
C THR A 426 -8.42 -18.66 11.99
N VAL A 427 -8.69 -18.24 13.22
CA VAL A 427 -10.06 -18.22 13.76
C VAL A 427 -10.76 -16.92 13.37
N MET A 428 -11.76 -17.00 12.49
CA MET A 428 -12.49 -15.82 12.01
C MET A 428 -13.66 -15.47 12.94
N SER A 429 -14.44 -16.46 13.36
CA SER A 429 -15.54 -16.26 14.29
C SER A 429 -15.86 -17.50 15.12
N VAL A 430 -16.50 -17.27 16.26
CA VAL A 430 -16.97 -18.31 17.18
C VAL A 430 -18.48 -18.19 17.34
N VAL A 431 -19.21 -19.23 16.98
CA VAL A 431 -20.68 -19.27 17.05
C VAL A 431 -21.12 -19.95 18.34
N ARG A 432 -22.04 -19.31 19.06
CA ARG A 432 -22.62 -19.83 20.30
C ARG A 432 -24.14 -19.98 20.18
N ASP A 433 -24.70 -20.99 20.82
CA ASP A 433 -26.15 -21.13 20.97
C ASP A 433 -26.73 -20.17 22.04
N GLY A 434 -28.05 -20.17 22.21
CA GLY A 434 -28.73 -19.33 23.20
C GLY A 434 -28.41 -19.68 24.67
N GLY A 435 -27.79 -20.84 24.92
CA GLY A 435 -27.26 -21.23 26.24
C GLY A 435 -25.80 -20.83 26.45
N GLY A 436 -25.15 -20.25 25.44
CA GLY A 436 -23.74 -19.88 25.48
C GLY A 436 -22.78 -21.04 25.20
N THR A 437 -23.24 -22.17 24.66
CA THR A 437 -22.33 -23.25 24.25
C THR A 437 -21.76 -22.93 22.87
N VAL A 438 -20.44 -23.07 22.68
CA VAL A 438 -19.85 -22.95 21.34
C VAL A 438 -20.32 -24.11 20.47
N THR A 439 -20.97 -23.81 19.35
CA THR A 439 -21.52 -24.81 18.43
C THR A 439 -20.64 -25.00 17.20
N SER A 440 -20.01 -23.93 16.71
CA SER A 440 -19.09 -23.99 15.58
C SER A 440 -18.08 -22.86 15.60
N LEU A 441 -16.97 -23.05 14.89
CA LEU A 441 -15.98 -22.05 14.59
C LEU A 441 -15.91 -21.88 13.07
N VAL A 442 -15.81 -20.64 12.62
CA VAL A 442 -15.45 -20.34 11.23
C VAL A 442 -13.96 -20.07 11.21
N LEU A 443 -13.24 -20.86 10.42
CA LEU A 443 -11.80 -20.75 10.25
C LEU A 443 -11.48 -20.27 8.83
N ARG A 444 -10.36 -19.58 8.66
CA ARG A 444 -9.85 -19.20 7.34
C ARG A 444 -8.60 -19.98 7.00
N ASN A 445 -8.59 -20.57 5.82
CA ASN A 445 -7.44 -21.20 5.20
C ASN A 445 -6.55 -20.12 4.56
N PRO A 446 -5.26 -20.00 4.93
CA PRO A 446 -4.36 -19.00 4.33
C PRO A 446 -4.13 -19.18 2.82
N TRP A 447 -4.56 -20.30 2.23
CA TRP A 447 -4.56 -20.48 0.77
C TRP A 447 -5.57 -19.60 0.03
N GLY A 448 -6.47 -18.91 0.74
CA GLY A 448 -7.55 -18.12 0.12
C GLY A 448 -8.68 -18.95 -0.50
N VAL A 449 -8.65 -20.27 -0.29
CA VAL A 449 -9.66 -21.22 -0.78
C VAL A 449 -9.98 -22.26 0.29
N ASP A 450 -11.21 -22.79 0.28
CA ASP A 450 -11.74 -23.65 1.37
C ASP A 450 -10.94 -24.95 1.55
N GLY A 451 -10.11 -25.30 0.57
CA GLY A 451 -9.35 -26.53 0.54
C GLY A 451 -10.28 -27.73 0.38
N THR A 452 -10.47 -28.50 1.45
CA THR A 452 -11.38 -29.65 1.47
C THR A 452 -12.80 -29.31 1.91
N GLY A 453 -13.06 -28.06 2.30
CA GLY A 453 -14.38 -27.57 2.66
C GLY A 453 -15.21 -27.07 1.49
N SER A 454 -16.46 -26.75 1.81
CA SER A 454 -17.36 -26.00 0.93
C SER A 454 -18.51 -25.47 1.77
N ASP A 455 -18.63 -24.14 1.84
CA ASP A 455 -19.77 -23.45 2.46
C ASP A 455 -20.70 -22.81 1.41
N GLY A 456 -20.36 -22.96 0.13
CA GLY A 456 -21.05 -22.35 -1.00
C GLY A 456 -20.16 -21.40 -1.81
N ASN A 457 -19.00 -21.00 -1.28
CA ASN A 457 -18.05 -20.14 -1.97
C ASN A 457 -16.60 -20.60 -1.80
N TYR A 458 -16.12 -21.39 -2.76
CA TYR A 458 -14.76 -21.97 -2.73
C TYR A 458 -13.60 -20.96 -2.61
N TYR A 459 -13.83 -19.68 -2.91
CA TYR A 459 -12.78 -18.66 -3.07
C TYR A 459 -12.69 -17.65 -1.93
N ASP A 460 -13.34 -17.90 -0.77
CA ASP A 460 -13.14 -17.06 0.42
C ASP A 460 -12.23 -17.71 1.48
N GLY A 461 -11.95 -19.01 1.36
CA GLY A 461 -11.08 -19.71 2.28
C GLY A 461 -11.76 -20.07 3.59
N LEU A 462 -13.07 -19.90 3.71
CA LEU A 462 -13.78 -20.11 4.95
C LEU A 462 -14.22 -21.57 5.10
N VAL A 463 -13.99 -22.11 6.29
CA VAL A 463 -14.45 -23.46 6.64
C VAL A 463 -15.09 -23.45 8.02
N THR A 464 -16.28 -24.03 8.12
CA THR A 464 -16.98 -24.15 9.40
C THR A 464 -16.76 -25.53 10.01
N VAL A 465 -16.36 -25.57 11.28
CA VAL A 465 -16.08 -26.81 12.02
C VAL A 465 -16.72 -26.79 13.40
N THR A 466 -17.09 -27.96 13.90
CA THR A 466 -17.60 -28.12 15.27
C THR A 466 -16.46 -28.35 16.27
N PRO A 467 -16.66 -28.08 17.57
CA PRO A 467 -15.71 -28.45 18.62
C PRO A 467 -15.27 -29.92 18.59
N ASP A 468 -16.19 -30.84 18.31
CA ASP A 468 -15.89 -32.28 18.24
C ASP A 468 -15.02 -32.64 17.04
N GLN A 469 -15.22 -31.98 15.90
CA GLN A 469 -14.35 -32.13 14.72
C GLN A 469 -12.92 -31.67 15.05
N ILE A 470 -12.76 -30.50 15.66
CA ILE A 470 -11.45 -29.96 16.08
C ILE A 470 -10.79 -30.91 17.10
N TYR A 471 -11.50 -31.24 18.18
CA TYR A 471 -10.95 -32.08 19.25
C TYR A 471 -10.68 -33.52 18.77
N GLY A 472 -11.34 -33.97 17.70
CA GLY A 472 -11.09 -35.23 17.02
C GLY A 472 -9.77 -35.30 16.24
N ILE A 473 -9.01 -34.22 16.18
CA ILE A 473 -7.73 -34.09 15.48
C ILE A 473 -6.61 -33.84 16.51
N TRP A 474 -5.39 -34.31 16.26
CA TRP A 474 -4.20 -33.85 16.99
C TRP A 474 -3.82 -32.47 16.48
N GLY A 475 -3.69 -31.51 17.38
CA GLY A 475 -3.40 -30.14 17.00
C GLY A 475 -3.19 -29.24 18.20
N ARG A 476 -2.95 -27.97 17.90
CA ARG A 476 -2.59 -26.95 18.88
C ARG A 476 -3.33 -25.66 18.56
N ILE A 477 -3.77 -24.97 19.61
CA ILE A 477 -4.19 -23.58 19.50
C ILE A 477 -3.02 -22.68 19.85
N ASN A 478 -2.92 -21.56 19.16
CA ASN A 478 -1.96 -20.49 19.40
C ASN A 478 -2.71 -19.18 19.50
N TRP A 479 -2.25 -18.27 20.36
CA TRP A 479 -2.83 -16.94 20.47
C TRP A 479 -1.75 -15.92 20.83
N GLY A 480 -1.97 -14.66 20.45
CA GLY A 480 -1.12 -13.53 20.81
C GLY A 480 -1.92 -12.27 21.00
N GLN A 481 -1.55 -11.48 22.02
CA GLN A 481 -2.04 -10.11 22.19
C GLN A 481 -1.03 -9.19 21.49
N VAL A 482 -1.39 -8.76 20.28
CA VAL A 482 -0.55 -7.96 19.38
C VAL A 482 -0.93 -6.50 19.49
#